data_AF-D9XSC6-F1
#
_entry.id   AF-D9XSC6-F1
#
_cell.length_a   1.000
_cell.length_b   1.000
_cell.length_c   1.000
_cell.angle_alpha   90.00
_cell.angle_beta   90.00
_cell.angle_gamma   90.00
#
_symmetry.space_group_name_H-M   'P 1'
#
loop_
_entity.id
_entity.type
_entity.pdbx_description
1 polymer ?
#
loop_
_entity_poly.entity_id
_entity_poly.type
_entity_poly.pdbx_seq_one_letter_code
_entity_poly.pdbx_strand_id
1 'polypeptide(L)'
;MPGAPAADLGYSVRYVDRLLQDGSGRHIPVAGGAVLEVRVAAPAYDPETGEPTYPARAGSLLPGVNLTGYRTFRDARYAGSFEGETQIGLGVRSRLPFRVLRLDGHLVIDVAHNWTGSR
;
A
#
# COMPACT_ATOMS: atom_id res chain seq x y z
N MET A 1 -0.27 6.95 10.38
CA MET A 1 -0.65 7.08 11.81
C MET A 1 -0.59 8.54 12.17
N PRO A 2 -1.73 9.24 12.29
CA PRO A 2 -1.72 10.65 12.70
C PRO A 2 -0.90 10.83 14.00
N GLY A 3 0.11 11.69 13.98
CA GLY A 3 0.94 12.00 15.16
C GLY A 3 2.05 11.01 15.50
N ALA A 4 2.21 9.88 14.79
CA ALA A 4 3.35 9.01 15.02
C ALA A 4 4.64 9.64 14.46
N PRO A 5 5.74 9.68 15.24
CA PRO A 5 7.03 10.13 14.74
C PRO A 5 7.53 9.19 13.66
N ALA A 6 8.23 9.74 12.65
CA ALA A 6 8.72 8.96 11.52
C ALA A 6 9.53 7.71 11.92
N ALA A 7 10.26 7.76 13.04
CA ALA A 7 11.09 6.66 13.54
C ALA A 7 10.28 5.41 13.95
N ASP A 8 9.04 5.59 14.41
CA ASP A 8 8.23 4.53 15.01
C ASP A 8 7.24 3.90 14.03
N LEU A 9 7.18 4.41 12.80
CA LEU A 9 6.31 3.85 11.77
C LEU A 9 6.92 2.57 11.19
N GLY A 10 6.46 1.42 11.67
CA GLY A 10 6.78 0.13 11.07
C GLY A 10 6.17 -0.01 9.67
N TYR A 11 6.94 -0.51 8.71
CA TYR A 11 6.44 -0.78 7.36
C TYR A 11 7.28 -1.83 6.64
N SER A 12 6.69 -2.45 5.61
CA SER A 12 7.43 -3.18 4.59
C SER A 12 6.86 -2.87 3.20
N VAL A 13 7.74 -2.74 2.22
CA VAL A 13 7.35 -2.56 0.82
C VAL A 13 8.19 -3.49 -0.04
N ARG A 14 7.54 -4.37 -0.79
CA ARG A 14 8.22 -5.37 -1.61
C ARG A 14 7.41 -5.73 -2.84
N TYR A 15 8.10 -6.14 -3.89
CA TYR A 15 7.42 -6.74 -5.02
C TYR A 15 6.97 -8.16 -4.69
N VAL A 16 5.77 -8.53 -5.17
CA VAL A 16 5.19 -9.86 -5.04
C VAL A 16 4.66 -10.36 -6.38
N ASP A 17 4.62 -11.68 -6.55
CA ASP A 17 4.04 -12.29 -7.75
C ASP A 17 2.51 -12.16 -7.76
N ARG A 18 1.89 -12.33 -6.59
CA ARG A 18 0.45 -12.18 -6.36
C ARG A 18 0.22 -11.55 -4.98
N LEU A 19 -0.74 -10.65 -4.88
CA LEU A 19 -1.15 -10.11 -3.58
C LEU A 19 -2.10 -11.11 -2.90
N LEU A 20 -1.63 -11.70 -1.81
CA LEU A 20 -2.44 -12.60 -0.98
C LEU A 20 -2.85 -11.84 0.27
N GLN A 21 -4.14 -11.81 0.56
CA GLN A 21 -4.69 -11.16 1.73
C GLN A 21 -4.24 -11.89 3.00
N ASP A 22 -3.68 -11.14 3.95
CA ASP A 22 -3.28 -11.68 5.25
C ASP A 22 -4.47 -12.28 6.02
N GLY A 23 -4.17 -13.28 6.85
CA GLY A 23 -5.15 -14.08 7.59
C GLY A 23 -5.92 -15.10 6.74
N SER A 24 -6.36 -14.71 5.53
CA SER A 24 -7.19 -15.58 4.67
C SER A 24 -6.43 -16.32 3.55
N GLY A 25 -5.29 -15.79 3.11
CA GLY A 25 -4.56 -16.27 1.94
C GLY A 25 -5.28 -16.02 0.59
N ARG A 26 -6.42 -15.32 0.60
CA ARG A 26 -7.20 -15.05 -0.61
C ARG A 26 -6.43 -14.15 -1.56
N HIS A 27 -6.34 -14.55 -2.84
CA HIS A 27 -5.74 -13.71 -3.87
C HIS A 27 -6.61 -12.48 -4.14
N ILE A 28 -5.98 -11.30 -4.11
CA ILE A 28 -6.59 -10.02 -4.50
C ILE A 28 -5.95 -9.58 -5.83
N PRO A 29 -6.73 -9.55 -6.93
CA PRO A 29 -6.24 -9.06 -8.21
C PRO A 29 -5.85 -7.58 -8.12
N VAL A 30 -4.62 -7.27 -8.54
CA VAL A 30 -4.12 -5.89 -8.69
C VAL A 30 -3.67 -5.70 -10.13
N ALA A 31 -4.23 -4.73 -10.84
CA ALA A 31 -3.87 -4.51 -12.24
C ALA A 31 -2.49 -3.83 -12.39
N GLY A 32 -1.73 -4.21 -13.41
CA GLY A 32 -0.39 -3.68 -13.67
C GLY A 32 0.53 -4.74 -14.27
N GLY A 33 1.78 -4.37 -14.56
CA GLY A 33 2.83 -5.30 -14.99
C GLY A 33 3.71 -5.81 -13.84
N ALA A 34 3.61 -5.21 -12.65
CA ALA A 34 4.15 -5.73 -11.40
C ALA A 34 3.34 -5.20 -10.20
N VAL A 35 3.42 -5.89 -9.06
CA VAL A 35 2.67 -5.53 -7.84
C VAL A 35 3.65 -5.28 -6.70
N LEU A 36 3.54 -4.11 -6.07
CA LEU A 36 4.13 -3.82 -4.78
C LEU A 36 3.11 -4.14 -3.68
N GLU A 37 3.48 -5.04 -2.78
CA GLU A 37 2.80 -5.15 -1.49
C GLU A 37 3.37 -4.08 -0.56
N VAL A 38 2.46 -3.35 0.08
CA VAL A 38 2.75 -2.33 1.09
C VAL A 38 2.08 -2.76 2.38
N ARG A 39 2.86 -2.92 3.45
CA ARG A 39 2.36 -3.12 4.80
C ARG A 39 2.79 -1.96 5.67
N VAL A 40 1.87 -1.48 6.49
CA VAL A 40 2.14 -0.42 7.45
C VAL A 40 1.62 -0.89 8.80
N ALA A 41 2.44 -0.77 9.85
CA ALA A 41 2.06 -1.02 11.24
C ALA A 41 1.12 0.09 11.72
N ALA A 42 -0.09 0.08 11.16
CA ALA A 42 -1.14 1.06 11.30
C ALA A 42 -2.47 0.36 11.05
N PRO A 43 -3.17 -0.12 12.09
CA PRO A 43 -4.44 -0.79 11.90
C PRO A 43 -5.46 0.18 11.33
N ALA A 44 -6.29 -0.31 10.40
CA ALA A 44 -7.41 0.41 9.82
C ALA A 44 -8.69 0.28 10.68
N TYR A 45 -8.51 0.12 11.99
CA TYR A 45 -9.54 0.01 12.99
C TYR A 45 -9.07 0.68 14.29
N ASP A 46 -10.02 1.07 15.13
CA ASP A 46 -9.77 1.56 16.48
C ASP A 46 -9.37 0.38 17.38
N PRO A 47 -8.20 0.38 18.04
CA PRO A 47 -7.77 -0.75 18.86
C PRO A 47 -8.63 -1.01 20.11
N GLU A 48 -9.37 0.00 20.60
CA GLU A 48 -10.22 -0.12 21.79
C GLU A 48 -11.61 -0.63 21.44
N THR A 49 -12.20 -0.15 20.33
CA THR A 49 -13.58 -0.47 19.94
C THR A 49 -13.67 -1.52 18.83
N GLY A 50 -12.60 -1.72 18.07
CA GLY A 50 -12.56 -2.56 16.86
C GLY A 50 -13.28 -1.93 15.66
N GLU A 51 -13.78 -0.70 15.78
CA GLU A 51 -14.51 -0.04 14.71
C GLU A 51 -13.58 0.32 13.54
N PRO A 52 -13.99 0.12 12.27
CA PRO A 52 -13.17 0.51 11.12
C PRO A 52 -12.91 2.02 11.08
N THR A 53 -11.64 2.41 11.00
CA THR A 53 -11.22 3.83 10.90
C THR A 53 -10.92 4.26 9.48
N TYR A 54 -10.87 3.30 8.54
CA TYR A 54 -10.67 3.56 7.12
C TYR A 54 -11.80 2.91 6.30
N PRO A 55 -12.50 3.66 5.43
CA PRO A 55 -13.72 3.20 4.78
C PRO A 55 -13.44 2.30 3.56
N ALA A 56 -12.66 1.23 3.76
CA ALA A 56 -12.26 0.29 2.70
C ALA A 56 -12.75 -1.13 3.00
N ARG A 57 -12.93 -1.92 1.94
CA ARG A 57 -13.23 -3.36 2.05
C ARG A 57 -12.14 -4.13 1.33
N ALA A 58 -11.73 -5.27 1.88
CA ALA A 58 -10.69 -6.09 1.25
C ALA A 58 -11.05 -6.39 -0.22
N GLY A 59 -10.12 -6.12 -1.13
CA GLY A 59 -10.28 -6.26 -2.58
C GLY A 59 -10.85 -5.04 -3.30
N SER A 60 -11.38 -4.05 -2.58
CA SER A 60 -11.86 -2.81 -3.20
C SER A 60 -10.69 -1.93 -3.68
N LEU A 61 -11.00 -0.97 -4.55
CA LEU A 61 -10.09 0.14 -4.82
C LEU A 61 -9.76 0.85 -3.50
N LEU A 62 -8.55 1.37 -3.40
CA LEU A 62 -8.08 2.11 -2.24
C LEU A 62 -8.80 3.47 -2.17
N PRO A 63 -9.62 3.75 -1.14
CA PRO A 63 -10.35 5.01 -1.02
C PRO A 63 -9.43 6.24 -1.04
N GLY A 64 -9.85 7.28 -1.76
CA GLY A 64 -9.09 8.54 -1.87
C GLY A 64 -7.95 8.51 -2.89
N VAL A 65 -7.73 7.40 -3.61
CA VAL A 65 -6.69 7.29 -4.65
C VAL A 65 -7.30 7.38 -6.04
N ASN A 66 -6.87 8.38 -6.81
CA ASN A 66 -7.20 8.53 -8.23
C ASN A 66 -5.92 8.44 -9.07
N LEU A 67 -5.80 7.40 -9.89
CA LEU A 67 -4.62 7.13 -10.73
C LEU A 67 -4.79 7.61 -12.17
N THR A 68 -5.89 8.29 -12.51
CA THR A 68 -6.11 8.86 -13.84
C THR A 68 -4.96 9.79 -14.22
N GLY A 69 -4.37 9.57 -15.40
CA GLY A 69 -3.24 10.36 -15.89
C GLY A 69 -1.86 9.89 -15.43
N TYR A 70 -1.77 8.97 -14.47
CA TYR A 70 -0.49 8.40 -14.05
C TYR A 70 -0.01 7.35 -15.05
N ARG A 71 1.28 7.45 -15.42
CA ARG A 71 1.93 6.49 -16.35
C ARG A 71 2.50 5.28 -15.61
N THR A 72 2.99 5.48 -14.39
CA THR A 72 3.65 4.44 -13.59
C THR A 72 2.64 3.60 -12.81
N PHE A 73 1.70 4.23 -12.11
CA PHE A 73 0.70 3.55 -11.30
C PHE A 73 -0.50 3.12 -12.14
N ARG A 74 -1.00 1.92 -11.88
CA ARG A 74 -2.07 1.26 -12.65
C ARG A 74 -3.27 0.87 -11.81
N ASP A 75 -3.03 0.49 -10.55
CA ASP A 75 -4.08 0.09 -9.63
C ASP A 75 -3.63 0.33 -8.19
N ALA A 76 -4.59 0.51 -7.29
CA ALA A 76 -4.37 0.57 -5.86
C ALA A 76 -5.52 -0.13 -5.14
N ARG A 77 -5.21 -1.17 -4.38
CA ARG A 77 -6.17 -2.05 -3.72
C ARG A 77 -5.94 -2.07 -2.22
N TYR A 78 -7.03 -1.99 -1.46
CA TYR A 78 -7.00 -2.28 -0.04
C TYR A 78 -7.07 -3.79 0.15
N ALA A 79 -6.06 -4.39 0.79
CA ALA A 79 -6.01 -5.84 0.98
C ALA A 79 -6.61 -6.28 2.31
N GLY A 80 -6.51 -5.44 3.34
CA GLY A 80 -7.10 -5.69 4.64
C GLY A 80 -6.33 -4.98 5.75
N SER A 81 -6.84 -5.11 6.96
CA SER A 81 -6.09 -4.83 8.17
C SER A 81 -6.23 -6.00 9.13
N PHE A 82 -5.10 -6.53 9.58
CA PHE A 82 -4.99 -7.75 10.35
C PHE A 82 -3.76 -7.65 11.26
N GLU A 83 -3.88 -8.12 12.51
CA GLU A 83 -2.78 -8.15 13.49
C GLU A 83 -2.04 -6.81 13.66
N GLY A 84 -2.75 -5.68 13.59
CA GLY A 84 -2.15 -4.35 13.76
C GLY A 84 -1.51 -3.76 12.49
N GLU A 85 -1.53 -4.48 11.36
CA GLU A 85 -1.03 -3.99 10.08
C GLU A 85 -2.18 -3.65 9.12
N THR A 86 -1.95 -2.68 8.24
CA THR A 86 -2.76 -2.45 7.04
C THR A 86 -1.95 -2.89 5.83
N GLN A 87 -2.58 -3.72 4.99
CA GLN A 87 -2.01 -4.24 3.76
C GLN A 87 -2.66 -3.58 2.54
N ILE A 88 -1.83 -3.13 1.60
CA ILE A 88 -2.22 -2.47 0.37
C ILE A 88 -1.47 -3.11 -0.80
N GLY A 89 -2.16 -3.29 -1.92
CA GLY A 89 -1.57 -3.65 -3.20
C GLY A 89 -1.44 -2.45 -4.12
N LEU A 90 -0.24 -2.14 -4.57
CA LEU A 90 0.03 -1.08 -5.53
C LEU A 90 0.48 -1.69 -6.87
N GLY A 91 -0.38 -1.56 -7.87
CA GLY A 91 -0.12 -1.98 -9.23
C GLY A 91 0.74 -0.95 -9.96
N VAL A 92 1.90 -1.38 -10.44
CA VAL A 92 2.79 -0.56 -11.26
C VAL A 92 2.92 -1.15 -12.66
N ARG A 93 3.23 -0.30 -13.64
CA ARG A 93 3.31 -0.72 -15.05
C ARG A 93 4.37 -1.80 -15.32
N SER A 94 5.42 -1.86 -14.51
CA SER A 94 6.54 -2.80 -14.59
C SER A 94 7.32 -2.76 -13.27
N ARG A 95 8.15 -3.76 -13.00
CA ARG A 95 8.99 -3.78 -11.80
C ARG A 95 10.08 -2.70 -11.90
N LEU A 96 9.88 -1.53 -11.30
CA LEU A 96 10.77 -0.37 -11.37
C LEU A 96 11.49 -0.13 -10.02
N PRO A 97 12.66 0.53 -10.02
CA PRO A 97 13.26 1.01 -8.78
C PRO A 97 12.27 1.90 -8.02
N PHE A 98 12.23 1.74 -6.70
CA PHE A 98 11.46 2.58 -5.81
C PHE A 98 12.28 2.89 -4.55
N ARG A 99 11.87 3.95 -3.85
CA ARG A 99 12.36 4.26 -2.51
C ARG A 99 11.18 4.52 -1.59
N VAL A 100 11.43 4.34 -0.29
CA VAL A 100 10.43 4.63 0.75
C VAL A 100 10.99 5.68 1.69
N LEU A 101 10.21 6.73 1.91
CA LEU A 101 10.53 7.82 2.81
C LEU A 101 9.51 7.80 3.95
N ARG A 102 10.00 7.85 5.18
CA ARG A 102 9.19 8.05 6.37
C ARG A 102 9.16 9.54 6.69
N LEU A 103 7.97 10.08 6.81
CA LEU A 103 7.72 11.43 7.30
C LEU A 103 6.74 11.33 8.47
N ASP A 104 6.65 12.36 9.29
CA ASP A 104 5.72 12.34 10.41
C ASP A 104 4.29 12.13 9.91
N GLY A 105 3.64 11.09 10.42
CA GLY A 105 2.31 10.66 9.99
C GLY A 105 2.19 10.04 8.60
N HIS A 106 3.27 9.97 7.79
CA HIS A 106 3.20 9.55 6.38
C HIS A 106 4.28 8.53 5.99
N LEU A 107 3.89 7.59 5.13
CA LEU A 107 4.80 6.74 4.38
C LEU A 107 4.71 7.13 2.90
N VAL A 108 5.81 7.60 2.32
CA VAL A 108 5.86 8.00 0.91
C VAL A 108 6.61 6.93 0.13
N ILE A 109 5.94 6.37 -0.88
CA ILE A 109 6.52 5.40 -1.81
C ILE A 109 6.71 6.10 -3.15
N ASP A 110 7.97 6.33 -3.50
CA ASP A 110 8.36 7.01 -4.73
C ASP A 110 8.88 5.97 -5.72
N VAL A 111 8.18 5.81 -6.86
CA VAL A 111 8.47 4.81 -7.89
C VAL A 111 8.94 5.51 -9.15
N ALA A 112 10.12 5.12 -9.64
CA ALA A 112 10.76 5.75 -10.78
C ALA A 112 9.88 5.70 -12.05
N HIS A 113 10.01 6.71 -12.91
CA HIS A 113 9.33 6.75 -14.21
C HIS A 113 10.07 5.99 -15.31
N ASN A 114 11.29 5.53 -15.08
CA ASN A 114 12.11 4.68 -15.94
C ASN A 114 13.27 4.11 -15.11
N TRP A 115 14.14 3.29 -15.72
CA TRP A 115 15.24 2.65 -15.01
C TRP A 115 16.32 3.62 -14.53
N THR A 116 16.46 4.75 -15.22
CA THR A 116 17.50 5.75 -14.93
C THR A 116 17.06 6.80 -13.92
N GLY A 117 15.78 6.79 -13.50
CA GLY A 117 15.22 7.83 -12.63
C GLY A 117 15.13 9.21 -13.27
N SER A 118 15.44 9.32 -14.56
CA SER A 118 15.36 10.58 -15.32
C SER A 118 13.91 10.88 -15.69
N ARG A 119 13.58 12.17 -15.87
CA ARG A 119 12.21 12.61 -16.14
C ARG A 119 11.82 12.43 -17.60
#